data_AF-A0A520INW5-F1
#
_entry.id   AF-A0A520INW5-F1
#
_cell.length_a   1.000
_cell.length_b   1.000
_cell.length_c   1.000
_cell.angle_alpha   90.00
_cell.angle_beta   90.00
_cell.angle_gamma   90.00
#
_symmetry.space_group_name_H-M   'P 1'
#
loop_
_entity.id
_entity.type
_entity.pdbx_description
1 polymer ?
#
loop_
_entity_poly.entity_id
_entity_poly.type
_entity_poly.pdbx_seq_one_letter_code
_entity_poly.pdbx_strand_id
1 'polypeptide(L)'
;MIISPSGLQIDLLPFGEMEIDEEVSFEGRELTIIKVNGFMEVYELGTQDLTLETGHHFKIGTLPSIVLLKFIAYDDRPELRFKDARDIINIVYHYFDLQSELIYERHSDLFDEQSREVPLEIISATVIAREIGQIIANNDNLIQRLQDIISAHLGQMLPG
;
A
#
# COMPACT_ATOMS: atom_id res chain seq x y z
N MET A 1 12.81 2.55 -17.52
CA MET A 1 13.24 1.16 -17.31
C MET A 1 14.76 1.05 -17.40
N ILE A 2 15.40 0.63 -16.33
CA ILE A 2 16.83 0.31 -16.23
C ILE A 2 16.97 -1.21 -16.12
N ILE A 3 18.06 -1.78 -16.64
CA ILE A 3 18.34 -3.22 -16.50
C ILE A 3 19.61 -3.36 -15.65
N SER A 4 19.53 -4.14 -14.57
CA SER A 4 20.68 -4.44 -13.72
C SER A 4 21.72 -5.30 -14.46
N PRO A 5 22.97 -5.40 -13.97
CA PRO A 5 23.96 -6.32 -14.54
C PRO A 5 23.51 -7.80 -14.54
N SER A 6 22.58 -8.19 -13.67
CA SER A 6 22.00 -9.53 -13.62
C SER A 6 20.79 -9.73 -14.53
N GLY A 7 20.39 -8.70 -15.29
CA GLY A 7 19.20 -8.74 -16.15
C GLY A 7 17.88 -8.43 -15.43
N LEU A 8 17.93 -7.98 -14.18
CA LEU A 8 16.73 -7.56 -13.46
C LEU A 8 16.25 -6.23 -14.01
N GLN A 9 14.98 -6.18 -14.42
CA GLN A 9 14.32 -4.94 -14.79
C GLN A 9 14.03 -4.12 -13.53
N ILE A 10 14.49 -2.87 -13.53
CA ILE A 10 14.29 -1.89 -12.46
C ILE A 10 13.55 -0.70 -13.06
N ASP A 11 12.38 -0.39 -12.50
CA ASP A 11 11.64 0.80 -12.85
C ASP A 11 11.89 1.89 -11.79
N LEU A 12 12.21 3.09 -12.27
CA LEU A 12 12.41 4.27 -11.44
C LEU A 12 11.31 5.26 -11.78
N LEU A 13 10.57 5.65 -10.75
CA LEU A 13 9.49 6.63 -10.84
C LEU A 13 9.85 7.79 -9.91
N PRO A 14 10.27 8.95 -10.43
CA PRO A 14 10.27 10.18 -9.65
C PRO A 14 8.86 10.52 -9.18
N PHE A 15 8.77 11.14 -8.01
CA PHE A 15 7.56 11.64 -7.38
C PHE A 15 7.93 12.85 -6.48
N GLY A 16 6.94 13.60 -6.02
CA GLY A 16 7.08 14.81 -5.22
C GLY A 16 7.04 16.09 -6.05
N GLU A 17 8.15 16.81 -6.18
CA GLU A 17 8.17 18.17 -6.76
C GLU A 17 7.92 18.25 -8.28
N MET A 18 7.88 17.11 -8.98
CA MET A 18 7.77 17.07 -10.45
C MET A 18 6.39 16.63 -10.95
N GLU A 19 5.43 16.47 -10.05
CA GLU A 19 4.08 16.03 -10.38
C GLU A 19 3.19 17.20 -10.78
N ILE A 20 2.35 16.98 -11.80
CA ILE A 20 1.24 17.89 -12.13
C ILE A 20 -0.03 17.07 -11.97
N ASP A 21 -0.94 17.53 -11.11
CA ASP A 21 -2.19 16.82 -10.78
C ASP A 21 -1.95 15.35 -10.36
N GLU A 22 -0.90 15.10 -9.57
CA GLU A 22 -0.52 13.78 -9.04
C GLU A 22 -0.09 12.78 -10.14
N GLU A 23 0.29 13.30 -11.31
CA GLU A 23 0.79 12.55 -12.46
C GLU A 23 2.23 12.95 -12.82
N VAL A 24 3.00 11.96 -13.27
CA VAL A 24 4.30 12.18 -13.90
C VAL A 24 4.25 11.67 -15.33
N SER A 25 4.59 12.55 -16.27
CA SER A 25 4.73 12.22 -17.69
C SER A 25 6.20 11.97 -18.04
N PHE A 26 6.49 10.85 -18.68
CA PHE A 26 7.83 10.58 -19.24
C PHE A 26 7.80 10.65 -20.76
N GLU A 27 8.75 11.40 -21.34
CA GLU A 27 9.03 11.36 -22.78
C GLU A 27 9.81 10.07 -23.10
N GLY A 28 9.09 8.96 -23.23
CA GLY A 28 9.58 7.70 -23.78
C GLY A 28 9.13 7.49 -25.23
N ARG A 29 9.29 6.27 -25.77
CA ARG A 29 8.78 5.90 -27.11
C ARG A 29 7.25 6.10 -27.25
N GLU A 30 6.54 6.19 -26.13
CA GLU A 30 5.15 6.63 -25.99
C GLU A 30 5.03 7.53 -24.75
N LEU A 31 4.13 8.51 -24.79
CA LEU A 31 3.72 9.30 -23.62
C LEU A 31 3.15 8.35 -22.57
N THR A 32 3.94 8.04 -21.54
CA THR A 32 3.49 7.24 -20.41
C THR A 32 3.15 8.20 -19.28
N ILE A 33 1.84 8.34 -19.02
CA ILE A 33 1.32 9.06 -17.86
C ILE A 33 1.17 8.03 -16.72
N ILE A 34 1.85 8.30 -15.61
CA ILE A 34 1.80 7.46 -14.41
C ILE A 34 1.30 8.33 -13.27
N LYS A 35 0.21 7.89 -12.66
CA LYS A 35 -0.30 8.47 -11.43
C LYS A 35 0.54 8.00 -10.25
N VAL A 36 0.86 8.92 -9.38
CA VAL A 36 1.74 8.73 -8.21
C VAL A 36 1.04 9.19 -6.92
N ASN A 37 -0.30 9.27 -6.94
CA ASN A 37 -1.11 9.52 -5.75
C ASN A 37 -0.70 8.58 -4.62
N GLY A 38 -0.55 9.10 -3.40
CA GLY A 38 -0.14 8.31 -2.23
C GLY A 38 1.36 8.10 -2.08
N PHE A 39 2.20 8.47 -3.06
CA PHE A 39 3.65 8.25 -2.96
C PHE A 39 4.28 9.17 -1.92
N MET A 40 3.85 10.44 -1.84
CA MET A 40 4.38 11.37 -0.84
C MET A 40 3.98 10.94 0.57
N GLU A 41 2.73 10.58 0.79
CA GLU A 41 2.22 10.09 2.08
C GLU A 41 3.00 8.85 2.53
N VAL A 42 3.20 7.89 1.61
CA VAL A 42 4.02 6.71 1.88
C VAL A 42 5.46 7.10 2.20
N TYR A 43 6.06 8.02 1.44
CA TYR A 43 7.44 8.44 1.69
C TYR A 43 7.61 9.06 3.08
N GLU A 44 6.70 9.94 3.48
CA GLU A 44 6.76 10.68 4.75
C GLU A 44 6.44 9.81 5.97
N LEU A 45 5.39 8.99 5.89
CA LEU A 45 4.81 8.30 7.05
C LEU A 45 4.75 6.77 6.91
N GLY A 46 4.95 6.26 5.70
CA GLY A 46 4.76 4.85 5.34
C GLY A 46 6.05 4.10 4.98
N THR A 47 7.23 4.61 5.34
CA THR A 47 8.51 3.93 5.10
C THR A 47 9.22 3.52 6.38
N GLN A 48 10.08 2.51 6.25
CA GLN A 48 11.07 2.12 7.26
C GLN A 48 12.48 2.24 6.66
N ASP A 49 13.44 2.63 7.48
CA ASP A 49 14.84 2.74 7.07
C ASP A 49 15.52 1.37 7.11
N LEU A 50 16.20 1.02 6.02
CA LEU A 50 17.00 -0.19 5.88
C LEU A 50 18.44 0.19 5.57
N THR A 51 19.36 -0.26 6.41
CA THR A 51 20.81 -0.16 6.14
C THR A 51 21.32 -1.53 5.75
N LEU A 52 21.83 -1.66 4.53
CA LEU A 52 22.46 -2.89 4.06
C LEU A 52 23.87 -3.01 4.66
N GLU A 53 24.37 -4.24 4.78
CA GLU A 53 25.75 -4.52 5.23
C GLU A 53 26.81 -3.82 4.36
N THR A 54 26.46 -3.50 3.11
CA THR A 54 27.30 -2.76 2.17
C THR A 54 27.40 -1.26 2.46
N GLY A 55 26.68 -0.75 3.48
CA GLY A 55 26.66 0.67 3.87
C GLY A 55 25.66 1.52 3.09
N HIS A 56 24.84 0.93 2.21
CA HIS A 56 23.78 1.65 1.51
C HIS A 56 22.54 1.78 2.39
N HIS A 57 21.94 2.97 2.36
CA HIS A 57 20.73 3.29 3.12
C HIS A 57 19.55 3.46 2.17
N PHE A 58 18.44 2.77 2.48
CA PHE A 58 17.21 2.82 1.70
C PHE A 58 16.02 3.08 2.61
N LYS A 59 15.04 3.82 2.10
CA LYS A 59 13.68 3.82 2.64
C LYS A 59 12.87 2.78 1.89
N ILE A 60 12.23 1.87 2.60
CA ILE A 60 11.37 0.84 2.02
C ILE A 60 9.95 1.02 2.53
N GLY A 61 8.97 0.90 1.64
CA GLY A 61 7.56 0.97 2.02
C GLY A 61 7.19 -0.15 2.98
N THR A 62 6.45 0.18 4.04
CA THR A 62 5.89 -0.82 4.95
C THR A 62 4.84 -1.69 4.24
N LEU A 63 4.49 -2.85 4.81
CA LEU A 63 3.42 -3.69 4.25
C LEU A 63 2.07 -2.95 4.10
N PRO A 64 1.62 -2.12 5.07
CA PRO A 64 0.43 -1.30 4.88
C PRO A 64 0.55 -0.30 3.72
N SER A 65 1.72 0.33 3.53
CA SER A 65 1.98 1.20 2.38
C SER A 65 1.89 0.46 1.05
N ILE A 66 2.41 -0.77 0.98
CA ILE A 66 2.31 -1.60 -0.22
C ILE A 66 0.84 -1.93 -0.52
N VAL A 67 0.03 -2.21 0.51
CA VAL A 67 -1.41 -2.45 0.35
C VAL A 67 -2.13 -1.18 -0.15
N LEU A 68 -1.85 -0.01 0.43
CA LEU A 68 -2.38 1.27 -0.03
C LEU A 68 -2.07 1.52 -1.52
N LEU A 69 -0.81 1.41 -1.91
CA LEU A 69 -0.39 1.63 -3.30
C LEU A 69 -1.01 0.61 -4.27
N LYS A 70 -1.29 -0.62 -3.80
CA LYS A 70 -2.02 -1.61 -4.60
C LYS A 70 -3.49 -1.28 -4.79
N PHE A 71 -4.17 -0.71 -3.80
CA PHE A 71 -5.54 -0.21 -3.98
C PHE A 71 -5.59 0.92 -5.00
N ILE A 72 -4.70 1.90 -4.90
CA ILE A 72 -4.61 3.02 -5.85
C ILE A 72 -4.31 2.50 -7.25
N ALA A 73 -3.32 1.62 -7.39
CA ALA A 73 -2.95 1.05 -8.69
C ALA A 73 -4.09 0.22 -9.31
N TYR A 74 -4.85 -0.50 -8.50
CA TYR A 74 -6.02 -1.24 -8.95
C TYR A 74 -7.12 -0.30 -9.45
N ASP A 75 -7.43 0.76 -8.70
CA ASP A 75 -8.42 1.78 -9.09
C ASP A 75 -8.06 2.49 -10.40
N ASP A 76 -6.77 2.74 -10.63
CA ASP A 76 -6.33 3.37 -11.87
C ASP A 76 -6.54 2.52 -13.12
N ARG A 77 -6.40 1.19 -13.02
CA ARG A 77 -6.44 0.24 -14.16
C ARG A 77 -6.95 -1.14 -13.73
N PRO A 78 -8.22 -1.26 -13.27
CA PRO A 78 -8.72 -2.50 -12.67
C PRO A 78 -8.67 -3.69 -13.63
N GLU A 79 -8.82 -3.45 -14.93
CA GLU A 79 -8.74 -4.45 -16.00
C GLU A 79 -7.33 -5.05 -16.20
N LEU A 80 -6.28 -4.38 -15.73
CA LEU A 80 -4.89 -4.83 -15.85
C LEU A 80 -4.28 -5.30 -14.53
N ARG A 81 -4.99 -5.12 -13.41
CA ARG A 81 -4.43 -5.21 -12.05
C ARG A 81 -5.04 -6.30 -11.17
N PHE A 82 -5.67 -7.33 -11.76
CA PHE A 82 -6.19 -8.49 -11.02
C PHE A 82 -5.17 -9.16 -10.07
N LYS A 83 -3.86 -9.06 -10.36
CA LYS A 83 -2.79 -9.58 -9.47
C LYS A 83 -2.70 -8.83 -8.14
N ASP A 84 -3.07 -7.55 -8.10
CA ASP A 84 -2.91 -6.71 -6.91
C ASP A 84 -3.84 -7.17 -5.78
N ALA A 85 -5.05 -7.65 -6.12
CA ALA A 85 -5.95 -8.29 -5.14
C ALA A 85 -5.33 -9.53 -4.48
N ARG A 86 -4.64 -10.37 -5.26
CA ARG A 86 -3.95 -11.55 -4.73
C ARG A 86 -2.81 -11.17 -3.79
N ASP A 87 -2.05 -10.14 -4.16
CA ASP A 87 -0.94 -9.66 -3.33
C ASP A 87 -1.46 -9.06 -2.02
N ILE A 88 -2.57 -8.31 -2.04
CA ILE A 88 -3.23 -7.80 -0.83
C ILE A 88 -3.66 -8.96 0.08
N ILE A 89 -4.32 -9.98 -0.48
CA ILE A 89 -4.75 -11.16 0.30
C ILE A 89 -3.55 -11.89 0.92
N ASN A 90 -2.46 -12.07 0.15
CA ASN A 90 -1.24 -12.68 0.67
C ASN A 90 -0.61 -11.86 1.80
N ILE A 91 -0.60 -10.52 1.68
CA ILE A 91 -0.14 -9.65 2.76
C ILE A 91 -1.01 -9.85 3.99
N VAL A 92 -2.34 -9.75 3.87
CA VAL A 92 -3.28 -9.92 4.99
C VAL A 92 -3.08 -11.27 5.68
N TYR A 93 -2.93 -12.35 4.91
CA TYR A 93 -2.78 -13.70 5.45
C TYR A 93 -1.51 -13.88 6.28
N HIS A 94 -0.41 -13.24 5.90
CA HIS A 94 0.89 -13.37 6.59
C HIS A 94 1.21 -12.21 7.53
N TYR A 95 0.40 -11.15 7.54
CA TYR A 95 0.73 -9.91 8.25
C TYR A 95 0.86 -10.14 9.75
N PHE A 96 -0.04 -10.92 10.37
CA PHE A 96 0.02 -11.20 11.79
C PHE A 96 1.37 -11.80 12.21
N ASP A 97 1.83 -12.82 11.49
CA ASP A 97 3.09 -13.50 11.79
C ASP A 97 4.28 -12.54 11.62
N LEU A 98 4.24 -11.72 10.57
CA LEU A 98 5.32 -10.78 10.23
C LEU A 98 5.37 -9.54 11.13
N GLN A 99 4.24 -9.14 11.71
CA GLN A 99 4.07 -7.86 12.43
C GLN A 99 3.45 -8.06 13.83
N SER A 100 3.58 -9.25 14.41
CA SER A 100 2.98 -9.59 15.71
C SER A 100 3.40 -8.62 16.82
N GLU A 101 4.66 -8.21 16.86
CA GLU A 101 5.17 -7.23 17.82
C GLU A 101 4.43 -5.89 17.72
N LEU A 102 4.36 -5.29 16.53
CA LEU A 102 3.60 -4.08 16.25
C LEU A 102 2.12 -4.23 16.69
N ILE A 103 1.50 -5.36 16.36
CA ILE A 103 0.10 -5.64 16.65
C ILE A 103 -0.14 -5.68 18.16
N TYR A 104 0.66 -6.43 18.92
CA TYR A 104 0.50 -6.52 20.36
C TYR A 104 0.85 -5.21 21.07
N GLU A 105 1.82 -4.45 20.58
CA GLU A 105 2.23 -3.20 21.22
C GLU A 105 1.25 -2.04 20.96
N ARG A 106 0.77 -1.89 19.72
CA ARG A 106 0.03 -0.70 19.28
C ARG A 106 -1.46 -0.96 19.02
N HIS A 107 -1.87 -2.22 18.94
CA HIS A 107 -3.25 -2.63 18.65
C HIS A 107 -3.75 -3.74 19.58
N SER A 108 -3.28 -3.74 20.83
CA SER A 108 -3.72 -4.69 21.86
C SER A 108 -5.22 -4.61 22.17
N ASP A 109 -5.86 -3.50 21.83
CA ASP A 109 -7.31 -3.31 21.95
C ASP A 109 -8.12 -4.31 21.11
N LEU A 110 -7.51 -4.94 20.10
CA LEU A 110 -8.15 -5.97 19.27
C LEU A 110 -8.24 -7.36 19.94
N PHE A 111 -7.71 -7.53 21.16
CA PHE A 111 -7.67 -8.82 21.86
C PHE A 111 -8.49 -8.83 23.15
N ASP A 112 -9.57 -8.06 23.20
CA ASP A 112 -10.49 -8.09 24.33
C ASP A 112 -11.26 -9.42 24.44
N GLU A 113 -11.99 -9.63 25.54
CA GLU A 113 -12.73 -10.88 25.76
C GLU A 113 -13.82 -11.12 24.70
N GLN A 114 -14.32 -10.08 24.05
CA GLN A 114 -15.33 -10.16 23.00
C GLN A 114 -14.70 -10.54 21.64
N SER A 115 -13.39 -10.38 21.50
CA SER A 115 -12.64 -10.58 20.26
C SER A 115 -11.89 -11.91 20.20
N ARG A 116 -12.07 -12.80 21.19
CA ARG A 116 -11.35 -14.09 21.28
C ARG A 116 -11.52 -15.02 20.07
N GLU A 117 -12.61 -14.87 19.32
CA GLU A 117 -12.92 -15.71 18.15
C GLU A 117 -12.63 -15.00 16.82
N VAL A 118 -12.07 -13.78 16.85
CA VAL A 118 -11.76 -13.03 15.63
C VAL A 118 -10.59 -13.70 14.90
N PRO A 119 -10.74 -14.07 13.62
CA PRO A 119 -9.64 -14.65 12.84
C PRO A 119 -8.44 -13.69 12.72
N LEU A 120 -7.22 -14.23 12.70
CA LEU A 120 -5.99 -13.43 12.63
C LEU A 120 -5.91 -12.60 11.34
N GLU A 121 -6.52 -13.06 10.26
CA GLU A 121 -6.64 -12.35 8.99
C GLU A 121 -7.52 -11.11 9.13
N ILE A 122 -8.57 -11.16 9.96
CA ILE A 122 -9.42 -10.02 10.24
C ILE A 122 -8.69 -9.01 11.14
N ILE A 123 -7.94 -9.48 12.14
CA ILE A 123 -7.06 -8.63 12.95
C ILE A 123 -6.03 -7.95 12.03
N SER A 124 -5.39 -8.72 11.16
CA SER A 124 -4.40 -8.23 10.19
C SER A 124 -4.98 -7.16 9.27
N ALA A 125 -6.13 -7.43 8.64
CA ALA A 125 -6.81 -6.47 7.78
C ALA A 125 -7.18 -5.19 8.55
N THR A 126 -7.64 -5.32 9.79
CA THR A 126 -7.98 -4.19 10.66
C THR A 126 -6.76 -3.33 10.99
N VAL A 127 -5.64 -3.97 11.35
CA VAL A 127 -4.39 -3.26 11.65
C VAL A 127 -3.81 -2.59 10.40
N ILE A 128 -3.78 -3.29 9.27
CA ILE A 128 -3.37 -2.71 7.98
C ILE A 128 -4.22 -1.47 7.67
N ALA A 129 -5.54 -1.52 7.86
CA ALA A 129 -6.42 -0.37 7.64
C ALA A 129 -6.11 0.79 8.59
N ARG A 130 -5.82 0.52 9.88
CA ARG A 130 -5.42 1.55 10.86
C ARG A 130 -4.10 2.23 10.50
N GLU A 131 -3.11 1.44 10.09
CA GLU A 131 -1.80 1.96 9.69
C GLU A 131 -1.90 2.76 8.38
N ILE A 132 -2.69 2.30 7.40
CA ILE A 132 -3.01 3.09 6.20
C ILE A 132 -3.67 4.42 6.59
N GLY A 133 -4.64 4.39 7.50
CA GLY A 133 -5.31 5.60 7.99
C GLY A 133 -4.35 6.61 8.61
N GLN A 134 -3.27 6.17 9.27
CA GLN A 134 -2.22 7.06 9.77
C GLN A 134 -1.39 7.66 8.64
N ILE A 135 -1.06 6.86 7.62
CA ILE A 135 -0.26 7.30 6.45
C ILE A 135 -0.98 8.43 5.70
N ILE A 136 -2.29 8.29 5.48
CA ILE A 136 -3.07 9.23 4.66
C ILE A 136 -3.86 10.25 5.48
N ALA A 137 -3.60 10.36 6.79
CA ALA A 137 -4.42 11.12 7.74
C ALA A 137 -4.61 12.60 7.38
N ASN A 138 -3.68 13.18 6.63
CA ASN A 138 -3.70 14.59 6.23
C ASN A 138 -4.08 14.80 4.75
N ASN A 139 -4.54 13.76 4.06
CA ASN A 139 -4.96 13.82 2.66
C ASN A 139 -6.41 13.34 2.51
N ASP A 140 -7.35 14.28 2.71
CA ASP A 140 -8.80 14.00 2.63
C ASP A 140 -9.22 13.43 1.27
N ASN A 141 -8.59 13.86 0.17
CA ASN A 141 -8.89 13.34 -1.17
C ASN A 141 -8.50 11.86 -1.28
N LEU A 142 -7.33 11.50 -0.76
CA LEU A 142 -6.86 10.11 -0.78
C LEU A 142 -7.67 9.22 0.17
N ILE A 143 -8.08 9.75 1.32
CA ILE A 143 -9.02 9.08 2.23
C ILE A 143 -10.33 8.79 1.49
N GLN A 144 -10.93 9.81 0.84
CA GLN A 144 -12.19 9.66 0.12
C GLN A 144 -12.06 8.64 -1.01
N ARG A 145 -10.97 8.72 -1.79
CA ARG A 145 -10.70 7.77 -2.86
C ARG A 145 -10.61 6.34 -2.36
N LEU A 146 -9.89 6.10 -1.26
CA LEU A 146 -9.79 4.75 -0.68
C LEU A 146 -11.17 4.24 -0.20
N GLN A 147 -11.99 5.11 0.41
CA GLN A 147 -13.36 4.76 0.81
C GLN A 147 -14.23 4.40 -0.40
N ASP A 148 -14.10 5.14 -1.50
CA ASP A 148 -14.84 4.88 -2.74
C ASP A 148 -14.45 3.53 -3.35
N ILE A 149 -13.15 3.23 -3.41
CA ILE A 149 -12.62 1.93 -3.87
C ILE A 149 -13.22 0.79 -3.06
N ILE A 150 -13.15 0.88 -1.73
CA ILE A 150 -13.64 -0.18 -0.83
C ILE A 150 -15.17 -0.33 -0.98
N SER A 151 -15.91 0.77 -0.97
CA SER A 151 -17.38 0.76 -1.05
C SER A 151 -17.88 0.14 -2.35
N ALA A 152 -17.22 0.44 -3.47
CA ALA A 152 -17.55 -0.12 -4.78
C ALA A 152 -17.42 -1.66 -4.83
N HIS A 153 -16.55 -2.25 -4.01
CA HIS A 153 -16.32 -3.69 -3.96
C HIS A 153 -17.15 -4.38 -2.89
N LEU A 154 -17.40 -3.73 -1.74
CA LEU A 154 -18.30 -4.27 -0.71
C LEU A 154 -19.75 -4.40 -1.22
N GLY A 155 -20.22 -3.44 -2.01
CA GLY A 155 -21.54 -3.49 -2.64
C GLY A 155 -21.70 -4.65 -3.65
N GLN A 156 -20.60 -5.19 -4.16
CA GLN A 156 -20.60 -6.35 -5.07
C GLN A 156 -20.53 -7.70 -4.33
N MET A 157 -20.16 -7.70 -3.04
CA MET A 157 -20.03 -8.92 -2.22
C MET A 157 -21.31 -9.32 -1.48
N LEU A 158 -22.33 -8.45 -1.44
CA LEU A 158 -23.65 -8.79 -0.91
C LEU A 158 -24.56 -9.26 -2.05
N PRO A 159 -25.01 -10.52 -2.07
CA PRO A 159 -26.11 -10.90 -2.95
C PRO A 159 -27.39 -10.19 -2.48
N GLY A 160 -28.17 -9.68 -3.42
CA GLY A 160 -29.59 -9.42 -3.19
C GLY A 160 -30.38 -10.71 -2.98
#